data_AF-A0A4Y2IU06-F1
#
_entry.id   AF-A0A4Y2IU06-F1
#
_cell.length_a   1.000
_cell.length_b   1.000
_cell.length_c   1.000
_cell.angle_alpha   90.00
_cell.angle_beta   90.00
_cell.angle_gamma   90.00
#
_symmetry.space_group_name_H-M   'P 1'
#
loop_
_entity.id
_entity.type
_entity.pdbx_description
1 polymer ?
#
loop_
_entity_poly.entity_id
_entity_poly.type
_entity_poly.pdbx_seq_one_letter_code
_entity_poly.pdbx_strand_id
1 'polypeptide(L)'
;MGISQTSAMRNLRANKSHPYKLQMLQRLTEDSPVGRVKFSIIKKIQLVKDEKDRFIRDANTSGRPKTATDEGTSTQMLEAMSRSPSKEARRVSAQMRISESNVERILRTNK
;
A
#
# COMPACT_ATOMS: atom_id res chain seq x y z
N MET A 1 -37.79 17.50 -23.38
CA MET A 1 -36.50 17.89 -22.77
C MET A 1 -35.59 16.68 -22.78
N GLY A 2 -34.52 16.68 -23.58
CA GLY A 2 -33.61 15.55 -23.68
C GLY A 2 -32.16 16.02 -23.61
N ILE A 3 -31.35 15.35 -22.79
CA ILE A 3 -29.91 15.57 -22.73
C ILE A 3 -29.25 14.89 -23.93
N SER A 4 -28.33 15.58 -24.60
CA SER A 4 -27.59 14.96 -25.72
C SER A 4 -26.66 13.85 -25.22
N GLN A 5 -26.45 12.82 -26.05
CA GLN A 5 -25.49 11.73 -25.78
C GLN A 5 -24.09 12.27 -25.46
N THR A 6 -23.66 13.30 -26.19
CA THR A 6 -22.38 13.98 -25.98
C THR A 6 -22.30 14.62 -24.58
N SER A 7 -23.38 15.27 -24.14
CA SER A 7 -23.46 15.87 -22.80
C SER A 7 -23.47 14.80 -21.71
N ALA A 8 -24.18 13.69 -21.91
CA ALA A 8 -24.18 12.54 -20.98
C ALA A 8 -22.78 11.93 -20.86
N MET A 9 -22.09 11.70 -21.98
CA MET A 9 -20.72 11.20 -22.01
C MET A 9 -19.74 12.14 -21.30
N ARG A 10 -19.89 13.46 -21.47
CA ARG A 10 -19.04 14.46 -20.82
C ARG A 10 -19.15 14.38 -19.29
N ASN A 11 -20.37 14.25 -18.77
CA ASN A 11 -20.62 14.10 -17.34
C ASN A 11 -20.09 12.77 -16.78
N LEU A 12 -20.27 11.66 -17.51
CA LEU A 12 -19.75 10.36 -17.10
C LEU A 12 -18.21 10.34 -17.03
N ARG A 13 -17.52 11.07 -17.92
CA ARG A 13 -16.05 11.21 -17.91
C ARG A 13 -15.51 12.06 -16.77
N ALA A 14 -16.27 13.03 -16.28
CA ALA A 14 -15.84 13.91 -15.20
C ALA A 14 -15.67 13.15 -13.87
N ASN A 15 -16.43 12.08 -13.67
CA ASN A 15 -16.52 11.36 -12.41
C ASN A 15 -15.85 9.98 -12.53
N LYS A 16 -14.51 9.99 -12.47
CA LYS A 16 -13.61 8.92 -12.94
C LYS A 16 -13.55 7.64 -12.08
N SER A 17 -14.30 7.56 -10.98
CA SER A 17 -14.00 6.62 -9.90
C SER A 17 -15.02 5.50 -9.69
N HIS A 18 -16.09 5.40 -10.50
CA HIS A 18 -17.18 4.45 -10.24
C HIS A 18 -17.35 3.42 -11.36
N PRO A 19 -17.29 2.09 -11.06
CA PRO A 19 -17.34 1.02 -12.08
C PRO A 19 -18.61 1.08 -12.93
N TYR A 20 -19.76 1.39 -12.32
CA TYR A 20 -21.03 1.62 -13.02
C TYR A 20 -20.95 2.71 -14.11
N LYS A 21 -20.26 3.82 -13.85
CA LYS A 21 -20.16 4.94 -14.82
C LYS A 21 -19.30 4.57 -16.02
N LEU A 22 -18.26 3.75 -15.83
CA LEU A 22 -17.44 3.23 -16.92
C LEU A 22 -18.23 2.24 -17.79
N GLN A 23 -19.06 1.40 -17.19
CA GLN A 23 -19.94 0.48 -17.93
C GLN A 23 -20.97 1.25 -18.77
N MET A 24 -21.56 2.32 -18.21
CA MET A 24 -22.46 3.18 -18.97
C MET A 24 -21.76 3.92 -20.10
N LEU A 25 -20.57 4.47 -19.84
CA LEU A 25 -19.79 5.14 -20.87
C LEU A 25 -19.40 4.19 -22.00
N GLN A 26 -19.08 2.93 -21.68
CA GLN A 26 -18.79 1.90 -22.67
C GLN A 26 -19.96 1.69 -23.62
N ARG A 27 -21.15 1.38 -23.06
CA ARG A 27 -22.39 1.13 -23.82
C ARG A 27 -22.74 2.31 -24.72
N LEU A 28 -22.61 3.54 -24.23
CA LEU A 28 -22.87 4.75 -25.02
C LEU A 28 -21.83 5.03 -26.12
N THR A 29 -20.70 4.32 -26.12
CA THR A 29 -19.63 4.48 -27.12
C THR A 29 -19.48 3.29 -28.06
N GLU A 30 -20.23 2.21 -27.84
CA GLU A 30 -20.16 0.97 -28.62
C GLU A 30 -20.70 1.14 -30.05
N ASP A 31 -21.58 2.12 -30.27
CA ASP A 31 -22.24 2.37 -31.57
C ASP A 31 -21.32 3.04 -32.60
N SER A 32 -20.13 3.51 -32.21
CA SER A 32 -19.19 4.19 -33.11
C SER A 32 -17.77 3.65 -32.98
N PRO A 33 -17.07 3.35 -34.09
CA PRO A 33 -15.67 2.92 -34.04
C PRO A 33 -14.77 3.96 -33.36
N VAL A 34 -15.04 5.25 -33.57
CA VAL A 34 -14.35 6.36 -32.90
C VAL A 34 -14.67 6.40 -31.40
N GLY A 35 -15.91 6.09 -31.03
CA GLY A 35 -16.34 5.97 -29.63
C GLY A 35 -15.56 4.88 -28.89
N ARG A 36 -15.43 3.70 -29.49
CA ARG A 36 -14.69 2.56 -28.95
C ARG A 36 -13.21 2.88 -28.72
N VAL A 37 -12.56 3.53 -29.68
CA VAL A 37 -11.15 3.97 -29.55
C VAL A 37 -11.00 4.97 -28.40
N LYS A 38 -11.88 5.98 -28.34
CA LYS A 38 -11.88 6.97 -27.25
C LYS A 38 -12.09 6.32 -25.87
N PHE A 39 -12.98 5.34 -25.78
CA PHE A 39 -13.21 4.58 -24.54
C PHE A 39 -11.97 3.79 -24.11
N SER A 40 -11.33 3.09 -25.05
CA SER A 40 -10.09 2.33 -24.81
C SER A 40 -8.96 3.22 -24.27
N ILE A 41 -8.78 4.42 -24.84
CA ILE A 41 -7.80 5.41 -24.37
C ILE A 41 -8.12 5.86 -22.94
N ILE A 42 -9.37 6.25 -22.66
CA ILE A 42 -9.79 6.72 -21.33
C ILE A 42 -9.60 5.62 -20.28
N LYS A 43 -9.93 4.37 -20.60
CA LYS A 43 -9.75 3.22 -19.69
C LYS A 43 -8.28 2.97 -19.36
N LYS A 44 -7.38 3.05 -20.36
CA LYS A 44 -5.93 2.90 -20.15
C LYS A 44 -5.37 4.01 -19.25
N ILE A 45 -5.74 5.27 -19.48
CA ILE A 45 -5.30 6.41 -18.64
C ILE A 45 -5.77 6.22 -17.19
N GLN A 46 -6.99 5.73 -16.99
CA GLN A 46 -7.49 5.46 -15.64
C GLN A 46 -6.74 4.33 -14.94
N LEU A 47 -6.43 3.23 -15.65
CA LEU A 47 -5.67 2.11 -15.10
C LEU A 47 -4.28 2.53 -14.62
N VAL A 48 -3.57 3.32 -15.43
CA VAL A 48 -2.24 3.86 -15.09
C VAL A 48 -2.33 4.81 -13.89
N LYS A 49 -3.39 5.61 -13.81
CA LYS A 49 -3.63 6.48 -12.65
C LYS A 49 -3.87 5.67 -11.38
N ASP A 50 -4.71 4.63 -11.45
CA ASP A 50 -4.99 3.75 -10.31
C ASP A 50 -3.73 2.99 -9.87
N GLU A 51 -2.86 2.61 -10.81
CA GLU A 51 -1.56 2.00 -10.51
C GLU A 51 -0.61 2.97 -9.80
N LYS A 52 -0.55 4.22 -10.26
CA LYS A 52 0.22 5.28 -9.58
C LYS A 52 -0.33 5.55 -8.17
N ASP A 53 -1.65 5.63 -8.02
CA ASP A 53 -2.30 5.87 -6.73
C ASP A 53 -2.10 4.67 -5.78
N ARG A 54 -2.11 3.43 -6.30
CA ARG A 54 -1.71 2.22 -5.56
C ARG A 54 -0.24 2.27 -5.14
N PHE A 55 0.67 2.61 -6.05
CA PHE A 55 2.10 2.73 -5.75
C PHE A 55 2.36 3.77 -4.64
N ILE A 56 1.70 4.93 -4.69
CA ILE A 56 1.77 5.96 -3.65
C ILE A 56 1.19 5.43 -2.33
N ARG A 57 0.06 4.70 -2.38
CA ARG A 57 -0.55 4.11 -1.20
C ARG A 57 0.38 3.06 -0.57
N ASP A 58 0.97 2.19 -1.36
CA ASP A 58 1.87 1.13 -0.89
C ASP A 58 3.17 1.72 -0.31
N ALA A 59 3.72 2.76 -0.94
CA ALA A 59 4.82 3.54 -0.38
C ALA A 59 4.46 4.12 1.00
N ASN A 60 3.25 4.65 1.15
CA ASN A 60 2.75 5.19 2.43
C ASN A 60 2.31 4.11 3.44
N THR A 61 2.08 2.86 3.01
CA THR A 61 1.73 1.74 3.91
C THR A 61 2.98 1.13 4.55
N SER A 62 4.18 1.48 4.06
CA SER A 62 5.44 1.14 4.74
C SER A 62 5.63 1.87 6.09
N GLY A 63 4.68 2.75 6.45
CA GLY A 63 4.66 3.56 7.67
C GLY A 63 4.38 2.82 8.98
N ARG A 64 4.57 1.50 9.09
CA ARG A 64 5.01 0.97 10.39
C ARG A 64 6.51 1.18 10.44
N PRO A 65 7.03 2.28 11.05
CA PRO A 65 8.45 2.37 11.30
C PRO A 65 8.85 1.06 11.97
N LYS A 66 9.89 0.38 11.44
CA LYS A 66 10.55 -0.72 12.13
C LYS A 66 10.80 -0.21 13.54
N THR A 67 9.98 -0.67 14.50
CA THR A 67 10.07 -0.22 15.88
C THR A 67 11.50 -0.45 16.29
N ALA A 68 12.18 0.65 16.63
CA ALA A 68 13.60 0.77 16.92
C ALA A 68 14.19 -0.55 17.42
N THR A 69 14.69 -1.32 16.47
CA THR A 69 15.67 -2.34 16.75
C THR A 69 16.75 -2.04 15.74
N ASP A 70 17.57 -1.07 16.11
CA ASP A 70 18.83 -0.82 15.45
C ASP A 70 19.61 -2.14 15.35
N GLU A 71 20.27 -2.39 14.21
CA GLU A 71 21.00 -3.64 14.01
C GLU A 71 22.13 -3.80 15.02
N GLY A 72 22.74 -2.69 15.46
CA GLY A 72 23.72 -2.67 16.54
C GLY A 72 23.13 -3.19 17.85
N THR A 73 21.90 -2.77 18.17
CA THR A 73 21.13 -3.24 19.33
C THR A 73 20.84 -4.73 19.25
N SER A 74 20.45 -5.27 18.08
CA SER A 74 20.22 -6.72 17.91
C SER A 74 21.51 -7.53 18.08
N THR A 75 22.62 -7.04 17.53
CA THR A 75 23.92 -7.71 17.56
C THR A 75 24.46 -7.79 18.99
N GLN A 76 24.42 -6.67 19.73
CA GLN A 76 24.81 -6.63 21.14
C GLN A 76 23.91 -7.53 22.01
N MET A 77 22.61 -7.63 21.68
CA MET A 77 21.69 -8.51 22.40
C MET A 77 22.03 -10.00 22.17
N LEU A 78 22.36 -10.38 20.94
CA LEU A 78 22.78 -11.75 20.60
C LEU A 78 24.12 -12.11 21.27
N GLU A 79 25.07 -11.17 21.32
CA GLU A 79 26.35 -11.35 22.01
C GLU A 79 26.19 -11.46 23.54
N ALA A 80 25.31 -10.66 24.14
CA ALA A 80 25.00 -10.78 25.56
C ALA A 80 24.31 -12.12 25.89
N MET A 81 23.41 -12.57 25.03
CA MET A 81 22.70 -13.85 25.18
C MET A 81 23.61 -15.06 24.94
N SER A 82 24.61 -14.97 24.06
CA SER A 82 25.59 -16.05 23.89
C SER A 82 26.50 -16.19 25.12
N ARG A 83 26.75 -15.09 25.84
CA ARG A 83 27.57 -15.07 27.06
C ARG A 83 26.83 -15.56 28.31
N SER A 84 25.52 -15.32 28.43
CA SER A 84 24.69 -15.87 29.50
C SER A 84 23.24 -16.10 29.05
N PRO A 85 22.91 -17.26 28.46
CA PRO A 85 21.62 -17.50 27.81
C PRO A 85 20.41 -17.48 28.74
N SER A 86 20.58 -17.84 30.02
CA SER A 86 19.45 -18.09 30.92
C SER A 86 19.26 -17.05 32.04
N LYS A 87 20.22 -16.15 32.28
CA LYS A 87 20.15 -15.18 33.39
C LYS A 87 19.56 -13.85 32.92
N GLU A 88 18.24 -13.93 32.72
CA GLU A 88 17.26 -12.84 32.60
C GLU A 88 17.31 -11.97 31.35
N ALA A 89 16.44 -12.31 30.39
CA ALA A 89 15.93 -11.39 29.38
C ALA A 89 15.51 -10.03 29.99
N ARG A 90 15.00 -10.04 31.23
CA ARG A 90 14.71 -8.85 32.05
C ARG A 90 15.93 -7.96 32.32
N ARG A 91 17.09 -8.56 32.60
CA ARG A 91 18.34 -7.82 32.85
C ARG A 91 18.86 -7.20 31.56
N VAL A 92 18.84 -7.96 30.48
CA VAL A 92 19.24 -7.49 29.14
C VAL A 92 18.31 -6.36 28.66
N SER A 93 16.99 -6.53 28.83
CA SER A 93 16.01 -5.52 28.48
C SER A 93 16.19 -4.23 29.31
N ALA A 94 16.48 -4.36 30.61
CA ALA A 94 16.77 -3.23 31.48
C ALA A 94 18.07 -2.50 31.11
N GLN A 95 19.15 -3.24 30.81
CA GLN A 95 20.44 -2.68 30.37
C GLN A 95 20.30 -1.93 29.04
N MET A 96 19.52 -2.47 28.12
CA MET A 96 19.33 -1.92 26.78
C MET A 96 18.16 -0.92 26.71
N ARG A 97 17.45 -0.68 27.83
CA ARG A 97 16.27 0.20 27.95
C ARG A 97 15.17 -0.13 26.94
N ILE A 98 14.99 -1.41 26.65
CA ILE A 98 13.95 -1.95 25.77
C ILE A 98 13.00 -2.84 26.57
N SER A 99 11.79 -3.10 26.06
CA SER A 99 10.86 -4.02 26.70
C SER A 99 11.28 -5.48 26.51
N GLU A 100 10.94 -6.36 27.46
CA GLU A 100 11.11 -7.82 27.32
C GLU A 100 10.41 -8.35 26.04
N SER A 101 9.27 -7.77 25.67
CA SER A 101 8.56 -8.12 24.43
C SER A 101 9.37 -7.86 23.16
N ASN A 102 10.23 -6.83 23.16
CA ASN A 102 11.12 -6.54 22.04
C ASN A 102 12.28 -7.54 21.99
N VAL A 103 12.83 -7.93 23.15
CA VAL A 103 13.85 -8.99 23.26
C VAL A 103 13.35 -10.30 22.63
N GLU A 104 12.14 -10.75 23.00
CA GLU A 104 11.57 -11.97 22.41
C GLU A 104 11.40 -11.88 20.89
N ARG A 105 10.94 -10.72 20.40
CA ARG A 105 10.73 -10.50 18.97
C ARG A 105 12.03 -10.63 18.18
N ILE A 106 13.13 -10.08 18.72
CA ILE A 106 14.46 -10.15 18.12
C ILE A 106 15.00 -11.58 18.09
N LEU A 107 14.86 -12.32 19.20
CA LEU A 107 15.30 -13.73 19.26
C LEU A 107 14.54 -14.62 18.26
N ARG A 108 13.25 -14.36 18.05
CA ARG A 108 12.44 -15.11 17.07
C ARG A 108 12.85 -14.82 15.63
N THR A 109 13.30 -13.61 15.34
CA THR A 109 13.68 -13.19 13.98
C THR A 109 15.08 -13.65 13.58
N ASN A 110 15.99 -13.89 14.53
CA ASN A 110 17.39 -14.28 14.28
C ASN A 110 17.66 -15.76 14.60
N LYS A 111 16.67 -16.63 14.34
CA LYS A 111 16.73 -18.06 14.62
C LYS A 111 17.39 -18.85 13.50
#